data_AF-A0A843BYE9-F1
#
_entry.id   AF-A0A843BYE9-F1
#
_cell.length_a   1.000
_cell.length_b   1.000
_cell.length_c   1.000
_cell.angle_alpha   90.00
_cell.angle_beta   90.00
_cell.angle_gamma   90.00
#
_symmetry.space_group_name_H-M   'P 1'
#
loop_
_entity.id
_entity.type
_entity.pdbx_description
1 polymer ?
#
loop_
_entity_poly.entity_id
_entity_poly.type
_entity_poly.pdbx_seq_one_letter_code
_entity_poly.pdbx_strand_id
1 'polypeptide(L)'
;MSKKEPMNNERKFETMKSIFESNYHLISLADNKATAILTVNGIMLTVVLATVGLLGNFFDFENKVNLAAIVFFVAYLVSCLTSISFSIFTILPFQKTGIPDPRHVFYYVNILEYKDKDEYLKGLRGVLEDFSRVEEEYSEQIYAISVVNQRKYKNVKWCIWTLLSSLFLVGIFLSLTILGQSA
;
A
#
# COMPACT_ATOMS: atom_id res chain seq x y z
N MET A 1 8.93 -12.84 -42.43
CA MET A 1 7.96 -12.72 -41.32
C MET A 1 7.89 -14.09 -40.65
N SER A 2 8.59 -14.28 -39.52
CA SER A 2 8.67 -15.60 -38.88
C SER A 2 7.31 -15.96 -38.27
N LYS A 3 6.71 -17.05 -38.74
CA LYS A 3 5.43 -17.59 -38.25
C LYS A 3 5.67 -18.09 -36.83
N LYS A 4 5.26 -17.33 -35.81
CA LYS A 4 5.36 -17.75 -34.40
C LYS A 4 4.60 -19.08 -34.25
N GLU A 5 5.33 -20.13 -33.86
CA GLU A 5 4.71 -21.39 -33.48
C GLU A 5 3.76 -21.18 -32.28
N PRO A 6 2.61 -21.87 -32.26
CA PRO A 6 1.69 -21.78 -31.13
C PRO A 6 2.40 -22.26 -29.86
N MET A 7 2.25 -21.48 -28.79
CA MET A 7 2.87 -21.76 -27.49
C MET A 7 2.28 -23.04 -26.88
N ASN A 8 3.15 -23.99 -26.48
CA ASN A 8 2.70 -25.21 -25.80
C ASN A 8 2.10 -24.89 -24.41
N ASN A 9 1.33 -25.82 -23.85
CA ASN A 9 0.61 -25.61 -22.59
C ASN A 9 1.54 -25.36 -21.39
N GLU A 10 2.69 -26.03 -21.34
CA GLU A 10 3.71 -25.81 -20.30
C GLU A 10 4.23 -24.36 -20.29
N ARG A 11 4.56 -23.84 -21.46
CA ARG A 11 5.03 -22.45 -21.60
C ARG A 11 3.92 -21.44 -21.35
N LYS A 12 2.67 -21.75 -21.70
CA LYS A 12 1.50 -20.94 -21.31
C LYS A 12 1.37 -20.88 -19.79
N PHE A 13 1.44 -22.02 -19.11
CA PHE A 13 1.40 -22.10 -17.65
C PHE A 13 2.51 -21.27 -16.99
N GLU A 14 3.76 -21.46 -17.42
CA GLU A 14 4.90 -20.69 -16.89
C GLU A 14 4.75 -19.19 -17.14
N THR A 15 4.19 -18.79 -18.28
CA THR A 15 3.92 -17.37 -18.58
C THR A 15 2.86 -16.81 -17.62
N MET A 16 1.74 -17.51 -17.41
CA MET A 16 0.67 -17.08 -16.49
C MET A 16 1.18 -16.99 -15.05
N LYS A 17 1.92 -18.00 -14.61
CA LYS A 17 2.58 -18.01 -13.30
C LYS A 17 3.52 -16.82 -13.14
N SER A 18 4.35 -16.52 -14.14
CA SER A 18 5.24 -15.36 -14.11
C SER A 18 4.48 -14.03 -14.01
N ILE A 19 3.36 -13.88 -14.72
CA ILE A 19 2.50 -12.69 -14.64
C ILE A 19 1.88 -12.56 -13.24
N PHE A 20 1.39 -13.66 -12.67
CA PHE A 20 0.85 -13.70 -11.32
C PHE A 20 1.90 -13.30 -10.29
N GLU A 21 3.08 -13.93 -10.32
CA GLU A 21 4.19 -13.65 -9.41
C GLU A 21 4.67 -12.20 -9.52
N SER A 22 4.75 -11.67 -10.75
CA SER A 22 5.12 -10.28 -10.99
C SER A 22 4.11 -9.32 -10.35
N ASN A 23 2.81 -9.56 -10.53
CA ASN A 23 1.77 -8.72 -9.94
C ASN A 23 1.71 -8.85 -8.41
N TYR A 24 1.92 -10.04 -7.87
CA TYR A 24 2.02 -10.25 -6.43
C TYR A 24 3.23 -9.52 -5.84
N HIS A 25 4.37 -9.53 -6.55
CA HIS A 25 5.56 -8.78 -6.15
C HIS A 25 5.28 -7.26 -6.09
N LEU A 26 4.48 -6.71 -7.02
CA LEU A 26 4.06 -5.30 -6.96
C LEU A 26 3.26 -4.96 -5.70
N ILE A 27 2.42 -5.88 -5.19
CA ILE A 27 1.72 -5.71 -3.91
C ILE A 27 2.74 -5.55 -2.78
N SER A 28 3.71 -6.46 -2.71
CA SER A 28 4.77 -6.41 -1.69
C SER A 28 5.58 -5.12 -1.77
N LEU A 29 5.92 -4.66 -2.98
CA LEU A 29 6.59 -3.37 -3.17
C LEU A 29 5.77 -2.19 -2.67
N ALA A 30 4.45 -2.18 -2.90
CA ALA A 30 3.57 -1.12 -2.39
C ALA A 30 3.52 -1.12 -0.86
N ASP A 31 3.43 -2.30 -0.23
CA ASP A 31 3.41 -2.45 1.23
C ASP A 31 4.73 -2.02 1.86
N ASN A 32 5.86 -2.39 1.24
CA ASN A 32 7.18 -1.96 1.68
C ASN A 32 7.32 -0.43 1.60
N LYS A 33 6.84 0.20 0.51
CA LYS A 33 6.83 1.67 0.38
C LYS A 33 5.98 2.33 1.46
N ALA A 34 4.77 1.85 1.69
CA ALA A 34 3.88 2.39 2.72
C ALA A 34 4.46 2.24 4.13
N THR A 35 5.08 1.09 4.42
CA THR A 35 5.76 0.81 5.70
C THR A 35 6.95 1.74 5.91
N ALA A 36 7.78 1.95 4.89
CA ALA A 36 8.88 2.90 4.96
C ALA A 36 8.38 4.33 5.24
N ILE A 37 7.32 4.78 4.57
CA ILE A 37 6.71 6.10 4.80
C ILE A 37 6.13 6.21 6.21
N LEU A 38 5.51 5.15 6.73
CA LEU A 38 5.00 5.11 8.10
C LEU A 38 6.14 5.28 9.11
N THR A 39 7.25 4.56 8.93
CA THR A 39 8.44 4.67 9.78
C THR A 39 9.03 6.08 9.75
N VAL A 40 9.17 6.68 8.56
CA VAL A 40 9.67 8.05 8.42
C VAL A 40 8.78 9.05 9.17
N ASN A 41 7.46 8.95 9.03
CA ASN A 41 6.53 9.80 9.79
C ASN A 41 6.70 9.65 11.31
N GLY A 42 6.90 8.43 11.81
CA GLY A 42 7.13 8.18 13.24
C GLY A 42 8.43 8.81 13.76
N ILE A 43 9.52 8.69 12.99
CA ILE A 43 10.80 9.35 13.32
C ILE A 43 10.63 10.87 13.30
N MET A 44 10.01 11.42 12.25
CA MET A 44 9.79 12.85 12.13
C MET A 44 8.98 13.42 13.29
N LEU A 45 7.86 12.77 13.67
CA LEU A 45 7.06 13.18 14.82
C LEU A 45 7.91 13.24 16.09
N THR A 46 8.73 12.20 16.33
CA THR A 46 9.60 12.14 17.51
C THR A 46 10.60 13.30 17.55
N VAL A 47 11.29 13.57 16.44
CA VAL A 47 12.27 14.65 16.34
C VAL A 47 11.61 16.01 16.54
N VAL A 48 10.51 16.28 15.82
CA VAL A 48 9.83 17.58 15.87
C VAL A 48 9.26 17.86 17.26
N LEU A 49 8.63 16.87 17.91
CA LEU A 49 8.10 17.03 19.26
C LEU A 49 9.21 17.28 20.28
N ALA A 50 10.36 16.61 20.15
CA ALA A 50 11.52 16.89 20.99
C ALA A 50 12.03 18.32 20.80
N THR A 51 12.12 18.79 19.54
CA THR A 51 12.50 20.17 19.24
C THR A 51 11.53 21.18 19.85
N VAL A 52 10.21 20.97 19.71
CA VAL A 52 9.18 21.84 20.31
C VAL A 52 9.34 21.89 21.83
N GLY A 53 9.55 20.74 22.49
CA GLY A 53 9.73 20.67 23.94
C GLY A 53 10.97 21.43 24.45
N LEU A 54 12.04 21.46 23.66
CA LEU A 54 13.27 22.21 23.98
C LEU A 54 13.11 23.72 23.82
N LEU A 55 12.16 24.19 23.00
CA LEU A 55 12.03 25.60 22.65
C LEU A 55 11.28 26.44 23.71
N GLY A 56 10.75 25.84 24.78
CA GLY A 56 10.37 26.45 26.07
C GLY A 56 9.26 27.51 26.11
N ASN A 57 9.09 28.33 25.06
CA ASN A 57 8.22 29.51 24.99
C ASN A 57 7.40 29.57 23.68
N PHE A 58 7.22 28.43 23.01
CA PHE A 58 6.57 28.36 21.69
C PHE A 58 5.08 28.78 21.70
N PHE A 59 4.39 28.57 22.82
CA PHE A 59 2.95 28.86 22.96
C PHE A 59 2.66 30.27 23.49
N ASP A 60 3.58 31.22 23.30
CA ASP A 60 3.28 32.63 23.55
C ASP A 60 2.45 33.22 22.40
N PHE A 61 1.16 33.34 22.63
CA PHE A 61 0.16 33.78 21.64
C PHE A 61 0.17 35.30 21.39
N GLU A 62 0.90 36.10 22.17
CA GLU A 62 0.97 37.55 21.96
C GLU A 62 1.90 37.93 20.79
N ASN A 63 2.88 37.06 20.47
CA ASN A 63 3.76 37.26 19.31
C ASN A 63 3.12 36.66 18.04
N LYS A 64 2.84 37.52 17.05
CA LYS A 64 2.26 37.11 15.74
C LYS A 64 3.11 36.08 15.00
N VAL A 65 4.44 36.10 15.19
CA VAL A 65 5.36 35.12 14.58
C VAL A 65 5.17 33.73 15.20
N ASN A 66 4.94 33.67 16.52
CA ASN A 66 4.64 32.42 17.23
C ASN A 66 3.27 31.87 16.83
N LEU A 67 2.25 32.74 16.68
CA LEU A 67 0.93 32.31 16.20
C LEU A 67 1.01 31.65 14.81
N ALA A 68 1.75 32.24 13.87
CA ALA A 68 1.96 31.65 12.55
C ALA A 68 2.65 30.29 12.64
N ALA A 69 3.69 30.18 13.47
CA ALA A 69 4.40 28.92 13.68
C ALA A 69 3.49 27.82 14.27
N ILE A 70 2.59 28.16 15.21
CA ILE A 70 1.57 27.23 15.74
C ILE A 70 0.64 26.72 14.63
N VAL A 71 0.18 27.59 13.74
CA VAL A 71 -0.68 27.20 12.60
C VAL A 71 0.04 26.20 11.70
N PHE A 72 1.31 26.45 11.35
CA PHE A 72 2.10 25.52 10.53
C PHE A 72 2.41 24.21 11.25
N PHE A 73 2.61 24.24 12.57
CA PHE A 73 2.78 23.03 13.37
C PHE A 73 1.52 22.16 13.38
N VAL A 74 0.33 22.77 13.57
CA VAL A 74 -0.95 22.04 13.50
C VAL A 74 -1.18 21.48 12.09
N ALA A 75 -0.90 22.27 11.05
CA ALA A 75 -0.99 21.79 9.67
C ALA A 75 -0.04 20.61 9.41
N TYR A 76 1.18 20.64 9.95
CA TYR A 76 2.13 19.53 9.89
C TYR A 76 1.56 18.27 10.56
N LEU A 77 0.99 18.39 11.76
CA LEU A 77 0.38 17.25 12.47
C LEU A 77 -0.77 16.62 11.66
N VAL A 78 -1.63 17.44 11.07
CA VAL A 78 -2.72 16.98 10.20
C VAL A 78 -2.15 16.27 8.95
N SER A 79 -1.13 16.86 8.30
CA SER A 79 -0.47 16.24 7.15
C SER A 79 0.20 14.91 7.51
N CYS A 80 0.80 14.80 8.70
CA CYS A 80 1.40 13.56 9.17
C CYS A 80 0.34 12.49 9.46
N LEU A 81 -0.77 12.86 10.13
CA LEU A 81 -1.87 11.94 10.41
C LEU A 81 -2.53 11.41 9.14
N THR A 82 -2.73 12.26 8.13
CA THR A 82 -3.24 11.82 6.82
C THR A 82 -2.26 10.87 6.13
N SER A 83 -0.96 11.16 6.17
CA SER A 83 0.10 10.29 5.63
C SER A 83 0.10 8.91 6.28
N ILE A 84 0.04 8.86 7.61
CA ILE A 84 -0.06 7.62 8.41
C ILE A 84 -1.32 6.84 8.03
N SER A 85 -2.47 7.52 7.92
CA SER A 85 -3.75 6.88 7.57
C SER A 85 -3.69 6.20 6.20
N PHE A 86 -3.14 6.88 5.18
CA PHE A 86 -2.97 6.27 3.86
C PHE A 86 -1.97 5.11 3.85
N SER A 87 -0.90 5.19 4.64
CA SER A 87 0.05 4.08 4.79
C SER A 87 -0.62 2.85 5.39
N ILE A 88 -1.39 3.03 6.46
CA ILE A 88 -2.16 1.95 7.09
C ILE A 88 -3.18 1.37 6.09
N PHE A 89 -3.93 2.19 5.37
CA PHE A 89 -4.88 1.71 4.35
C PHE A 89 -4.23 1.01 3.15
N THR A 90 -2.93 1.19 2.93
CA THR A 90 -2.18 0.44 1.91
C THR A 90 -1.80 -0.94 2.41
N ILE A 91 -1.32 -1.02 3.66
CA ILE A 91 -0.81 -2.24 4.30
C ILE A 91 -1.96 -3.19 4.68
N LEU A 92 -3.10 -2.63 5.10
CA LEU A 92 -4.23 -3.42 5.55
C LEU A 92 -4.67 -4.43 4.47
N PRO A 93 -4.95 -5.69 4.87
CA PRO A 93 -5.35 -6.73 3.93
C PRO A 93 -6.64 -6.30 3.24
N PHE A 94 -6.60 -6.30 1.91
CA PHE A 94 -7.75 -5.92 1.11
C PHE A 94 -8.47 -7.18 0.62
N GLN A 95 -9.63 -7.46 1.22
CA GLN A 95 -10.54 -8.52 0.79
C GLN A 95 -11.68 -7.90 -0.03
N LYS A 96 -11.39 -7.47 -1.25
CA LYS A 96 -12.46 -7.11 -2.18
C LYS A 96 -12.12 -7.56 -3.59
N THR A 97 -12.26 -8.85 -3.75
CA THR A 97 -12.63 -9.51 -4.99
C THR A 97 -13.74 -10.44 -4.52
N GLY A 98 -14.99 -9.94 -4.46
CA GLY A 98 -15.90 -10.19 -5.58
C GLY A 98 -15.91 -11.69 -5.78
N ILE A 99 -16.78 -12.38 -5.03
CA ILE A 99 -16.89 -13.83 -4.88
C ILE A 99 -16.35 -14.52 -6.15
N PRO A 100 -15.08 -14.99 -6.16
CA PRO A 100 -14.69 -15.91 -7.22
C PRO A 100 -15.72 -17.04 -7.12
N ASP A 101 -16.30 -17.45 -8.26
CA ASP A 101 -17.23 -18.59 -8.32
C ASP A 101 -16.75 -19.64 -7.30
N PRO A 102 -17.61 -20.14 -6.38
CA PRO A 102 -17.21 -21.11 -5.36
C PRO A 102 -16.49 -22.34 -5.94
N ARG A 103 -16.56 -22.54 -7.26
CA ARG A 103 -15.79 -23.53 -8.03
C ARG A 103 -14.31 -23.22 -8.22
N HIS A 104 -13.81 -22.01 -7.96
CA HIS A 104 -12.39 -21.68 -8.15
C HIS A 104 -11.49 -22.36 -7.12
N VAL A 105 -10.59 -23.23 -7.58
CA VAL A 105 -9.84 -24.12 -6.71
C VAL A 105 -8.51 -23.55 -6.21
N PHE A 106 -7.95 -22.47 -6.79
CA PHE A 106 -6.75 -21.85 -6.21
C PHE A 106 -6.99 -20.62 -5.33
N TYR A 107 -8.25 -20.20 -5.12
CA TYR A 107 -8.56 -19.14 -4.15
C TYR A 107 -8.69 -19.68 -2.74
N TYR A 108 -7.92 -19.14 -1.80
CA TYR A 108 -7.83 -19.72 -0.45
C TYR A 108 -9.16 -19.78 0.32
N VAL A 109 -10.09 -18.84 0.10
CA VAL A 109 -11.41 -18.88 0.77
C VAL A 109 -12.20 -20.08 0.26
N ASN A 110 -12.21 -20.30 -1.05
CA ASN A 110 -12.89 -21.45 -1.66
C ASN A 110 -12.23 -22.77 -1.24
N ILE A 111 -10.91 -22.79 -1.05
CA ILE A 111 -10.20 -23.96 -0.50
C ILE A 111 -10.72 -24.31 0.90
N LEU A 112 -11.07 -23.30 1.72
CA LEU A 112 -11.61 -23.50 3.06
C LEU A 112 -13.09 -23.92 3.07
N GLU A 113 -13.80 -23.84 1.94
CA GLU A 113 -15.18 -24.29 1.82
C GLU A 113 -15.30 -25.81 1.57
N TYR A 114 -14.21 -26.47 1.16
CA TYR A 114 -14.16 -27.93 1.04
C TYR A 114 -14.25 -28.60 2.41
N LYS A 115 -15.00 -29.72 2.48
CA LYS A 115 -15.23 -30.47 3.71
C LYS A 115 -13.95 -31.10 4.25
N ASP A 116 -13.10 -31.60 3.35
CA ASP A 116 -11.84 -32.24 3.70
C ASP A 116 -10.81 -32.15 2.56
N LYS A 117 -9.58 -32.57 2.87
CA LYS A 117 -8.45 -32.58 1.94
C LYS A 117 -8.71 -33.43 0.69
N ASP A 118 -9.45 -34.53 0.81
CA ASP A 118 -9.67 -35.45 -0.30
C ASP A 118 -10.70 -34.88 -1.29
N GLU A 119 -11.69 -34.15 -0.78
CA GLU A 119 -12.64 -33.39 -1.61
C GLU A 119 -11.92 -32.28 -2.38
N TYR A 120 -11.07 -31.50 -1.71
CA TYR A 120 -10.25 -30.48 -2.38
C TYR A 120 -9.34 -31.10 -3.45
N LEU A 121 -8.67 -32.22 -3.14
CA LEU A 121 -7.80 -32.91 -4.10
C LEU A 121 -8.56 -33.36 -5.35
N LYS A 122 -9.81 -33.82 -5.21
CA LYS A 122 -10.67 -34.18 -6.34
C LYS A 122 -11.02 -32.95 -7.19
N GLY A 123 -11.42 -31.84 -6.55
CA GLY A 123 -11.70 -30.58 -7.24
C GLY A 123 -10.49 -30.07 -8.02
N LEU A 124 -9.33 -30.03 -7.36
CA LEU A 124 -8.07 -29.62 -7.96
C LEU A 124 -7.69 -30.49 -9.18
N ARG A 125 -7.78 -31.83 -9.06
CA ARG A 125 -7.50 -32.73 -10.19
C ARG A 125 -8.42 -32.48 -11.37
N GLY A 126 -9.71 -32.26 -11.13
CA GLY A 126 -10.69 -31.97 -12.18
C GLY A 126 -10.45 -30.64 -12.92
N VAL A 127 -9.75 -29.70 -12.31
CA VAL A 127 -9.26 -28.47 -12.98
C VAL A 127 -7.99 -28.76 -13.77
N LEU A 128 -7.03 -29.49 -13.18
CA LEU A 128 -5.74 -29.78 -13.82
C LEU A 128 -5.84 -30.69 -15.05
N GLU A 129 -6.92 -31.47 -15.17
CA GLU A 129 -7.20 -32.32 -16.35
C GLU A 129 -7.53 -31.51 -17.61
N ASP A 130 -8.01 -30.27 -17.47
CA ASP A 130 -8.38 -29.39 -18.58
C ASP A 130 -7.59 -28.07 -18.50
N PHE A 131 -6.63 -27.90 -19.39
CA PHE A 131 -5.80 -26.70 -19.42
C PHE A 131 -6.62 -25.40 -19.56
N SER A 132 -7.77 -25.44 -20.22
CA SER A 132 -8.63 -24.25 -20.37
C SER A 132 -9.17 -23.78 -19.02
N ARG A 133 -9.48 -24.71 -18.10
CA ARG A 133 -9.88 -24.38 -16.72
C ARG A 133 -8.72 -23.84 -15.90
N VAL A 134 -7.52 -24.37 -16.09
CA VAL A 134 -6.30 -23.82 -15.45
C VAL A 134 -6.06 -22.38 -15.93
N GLU A 135 -6.23 -22.11 -17.22
CA GLU A 135 -6.10 -20.78 -17.80
C GLU A 135 -7.15 -19.80 -17.24
N GLU A 136 -8.39 -20.24 -17.08
CA GLU A 136 -9.48 -19.46 -16.46
C GLU A 136 -9.14 -19.10 -14.99
N GLU A 137 -8.75 -20.09 -14.19
CA GLU A 137 -8.36 -19.90 -12.77
C GLU A 137 -7.21 -18.90 -12.60
N TYR A 138 -6.16 -19.03 -13.41
CA TYR A 138 -5.04 -18.07 -13.38
C TYR A 138 -5.46 -16.68 -13.84
N SER A 139 -6.29 -16.59 -14.88
CA SER A 139 -6.74 -15.31 -15.42
C SER A 139 -7.55 -14.52 -14.40
N GLU A 140 -8.45 -15.19 -13.68
CA GLU A 140 -9.22 -14.57 -12.60
C GLU A 140 -8.33 -14.08 -11.46
N GLN A 141 -7.34 -14.87 -11.05
CA GLN A 141 -6.42 -14.47 -9.99
C GLN A 141 -5.51 -13.31 -10.39
N ILE A 142 -5.01 -13.32 -11.61
CA ILE A 142 -4.22 -12.21 -12.16
C ILE A 142 -5.08 -10.94 -12.17
N TYR A 143 -6.34 -11.03 -12.59
CA TYR A 143 -7.27 -9.89 -12.57
C TYR A 143 -7.52 -9.40 -11.14
N ALA A 144 -7.82 -10.31 -10.21
CA ALA A 144 -8.03 -10.03 -8.80
C ALA A 144 -6.86 -9.25 -8.18
N ILE A 145 -5.62 -9.76 -8.35
CA ILE A 145 -4.40 -9.12 -7.84
C ILE A 145 -4.17 -7.76 -8.53
N SER A 146 -4.48 -7.64 -9.82
CA SER A 146 -4.34 -6.37 -10.55
C SER A 146 -5.25 -5.27 -9.98
N VAL A 147 -6.48 -5.60 -9.57
CA VAL A 147 -7.39 -4.68 -8.90
C VAL A 147 -6.83 -4.23 -7.54
N VAL A 148 -6.26 -5.16 -6.77
CA VAL A 148 -5.59 -4.83 -5.50
C VAL A 148 -4.41 -3.88 -5.73
N ASN A 149 -3.57 -4.16 -6.74
CA ASN A 149 -2.45 -3.31 -7.13
C ASN A 149 -2.90 -1.89 -7.46
N GLN A 150 -3.94 -1.72 -8.28
CA GLN A 150 -4.44 -0.38 -8.65
C GLN A 150 -4.78 0.45 -7.40
N ARG A 151 -5.47 -0.15 -6.43
CA ARG A 151 -5.84 0.51 -5.18
C ARG A 151 -4.62 0.83 -4.32
N LYS A 152 -3.72 -0.13 -4.11
CA LYS A 152 -2.52 0.09 -3.28
C LYS A 152 -1.64 1.18 -3.87
N TYR A 153 -1.38 1.17 -5.18
CA TYR A 153 -0.57 2.21 -5.81
C TYR A 153 -1.24 3.58 -5.82
N LYS A 154 -2.58 3.66 -5.83
CA LYS A 154 -3.30 4.93 -5.61
C LYS A 154 -3.03 5.47 -4.20
N ASN A 155 -3.09 4.62 -3.18
CA ASN A 155 -2.81 5.01 -1.80
C ASN A 155 -1.33 5.39 -1.60
N VAL A 156 -0.39 4.64 -2.17
CA VAL A 156 1.05 4.96 -2.14
C VAL A 156 1.32 6.33 -2.73
N LYS A 157 0.66 6.70 -3.83
CA LYS A 157 0.76 8.06 -4.38
C LYS A 157 0.35 9.10 -3.35
N TRP A 158 -0.78 8.90 -2.67
CA TRP A 158 -1.23 9.81 -1.61
C TRP A 158 -0.25 9.87 -0.44
N CYS A 159 0.27 8.74 0.04
CA CYS A 159 1.30 8.68 1.09
C CYS A 159 2.51 9.57 0.74
N ILE A 160 3.00 9.48 -0.50
CA ILE A 160 4.16 10.25 -0.96
C ILE A 160 3.84 11.75 -0.98
N TRP A 161 2.69 12.15 -1.53
CA TRP A 161 2.27 13.55 -1.55
C TRP A 161 2.09 14.14 -0.15
N THR A 162 1.45 13.39 0.75
CA THR A 162 1.25 13.85 2.15
C THR A 162 2.54 13.90 2.94
N LEU A 163 3.51 13.00 2.68
CA LEU A 163 4.84 13.03 3.29
C LEU A 163 5.65 14.25 2.81
N LEU A 164 5.62 14.56 1.51
CA LEU A 164 6.29 15.74 0.97
C LEU A 164 5.67 17.02 1.54
N SER A 165 4.34 17.06 1.67
CA SER A 165 3.64 18.15 2.34
C SER A 165 4.08 18.31 3.79
N SER A 166 4.18 17.22 4.57
CA SER A 166 4.65 17.31 5.96
C SER A 166 6.10 17.78 6.07
N LEU A 167 6.98 17.36 5.16
CA LEU A 167 8.37 17.84 5.08
C LEU A 167 8.44 19.34 4.78
N PHE A 168 7.60 19.83 3.88
CA PHE A 168 7.55 21.26 3.57
C PHE A 168 7.03 22.08 4.76
N LEU A 169 5.94 21.63 5.39
CA LEU A 169 5.32 22.31 6.52
C LEU A 169 6.26 22.36 7.74
N VAL A 170 6.98 21.28 8.03
CA VAL A 170 7.94 21.29 9.14
C VAL A 170 9.10 22.26 8.89
N GLY A 171 9.56 22.38 7.64
CA GLY A 171 10.62 23.33 7.28
C GLY A 171 10.21 24.79 7.51
N ILE A 172 8.98 25.14 7.14
CA ILE A 172 8.41 26.47 7.42
C ILE A 172 8.26 26.68 8.92
N PHE A 173 7.67 25.70 9.62
CA PHE A 173 7.50 25.73 11.06
C PHE A 173 8.81 26.04 11.78
N LEU A 174 9.87 25.26 11.52
CA LEU A 174 11.18 25.47 12.14
C LEU A 174 11.77 26.84 11.81
N SER A 175 11.65 27.28 10.56
CA SER A 175 12.15 28.59 10.13
C SER A 175 11.45 29.74 10.87
N LEU A 176 10.13 29.67 11.04
CA LEU A 176 9.36 30.67 11.81
C LEU A 176 9.72 30.64 13.30
N THR A 177 9.92 29.46 13.88
CA THR A 177 10.32 29.37 15.30
C THR A 177 11.67 30.01 15.57
N ILE A 178 12.65 29.83 14.68
CA ILE A 178 13.98 30.45 14.81
C ILE A 178 13.88 31.97 14.70
N LEU A 179 13.10 32.47 13.72
CA LEU A 179 12.89 33.91 13.56
C LEU A 179 12.17 34.54 14.76
N GLY A 180 11.17 33.85 15.30
CA GLY A 180 10.41 34.31 16.47
C GLY A 180 11.24 34.41 17.76
N GLN A 181 12.34 33.67 17.88
CA GLN A 181 13.30 33.82 18.99
C GLN A 181 14.28 34.98 18.81
N SER A 182 14.50 35.43 17.57
CA SER A 182 15.42 36.52 17.24
C SER A 182 14.78 37.91 17.23
N ALA A 183 13.46 37.99 17.36
CA ALA A 183 12.65 39.22 17.34
C ALA A 183 12.09 39.52 18.73
#